data_AF-A0AA96GEU7-F1
#
_entry.id   AF-A0AA96GEU7-F1
#
_cell.length_a   1.000
_cell.length_b   1.000
_cell.length_c   1.000
_cell.angle_alpha   90.00
_cell.angle_beta   90.00
_cell.angle_gamma   90.00
#
_symmetry.space_group_name_H-M   'P 1'
#
loop_
_entity.id
_entity.type
_entity.pdbx_description
1 polymer ?
#
loop_
_entity_poly.entity_id
_entity_poly.type
_entity_poly.pdbx_seq_one_letter_code
_entity_poly.pdbx_strand_id
1 'polypeptide(L)'
;MGPTKVIPKDGALYEVKTGKLVQDGLPTRTEQEAYVAQHYLVLPVIDKAGKPWALDGQPVYCLHGTQFETVDDQKVHLARCPDCGGMGIRDDEPLVESDCIRCVQCGHEFDTRLEMMEN
;
A
#
# COMPACT_ATOMS: atom_id res chain seq x y z
N MET A 1 7.49 -8.67 -14.72
CA MET A 1 8.20 -8.05 -13.58
C MET A 1 7.50 -6.75 -13.26
N GLY A 2 7.03 -6.58 -12.03
CA GLY A 2 6.43 -5.32 -11.56
C GLY A 2 7.51 -4.27 -11.24
N PRO A 3 7.11 -3.06 -10.79
CA PRO A 3 8.06 -2.02 -10.40
C PRO A 3 8.89 -2.46 -9.19
N THR A 4 10.10 -1.92 -9.09
CA THR A 4 10.99 -2.22 -7.97
C THR A 4 10.40 -1.65 -6.68
N LYS A 5 10.19 -2.52 -5.70
CA LYS A 5 9.69 -2.17 -4.38
C LYS A 5 10.81 -1.54 -3.57
N VAL A 6 10.60 -0.32 -3.10
CA VAL A 6 11.58 0.43 -2.31
C VAL A 6 11.05 0.75 -0.91
N ILE A 7 11.95 1.07 0.01
CA ILE A 7 11.62 1.60 1.33
C ILE A 7 12.37 2.92 1.58
N PRO A 8 11.70 3.95 2.12
CA PRO A 8 12.36 5.19 2.49
C PRO A 8 13.07 5.04 3.85
N LYS A 9 14.31 5.50 3.92
CA LYS A 9 15.11 5.52 5.15
C LYS A 9 16.15 6.65 5.08
N ASP A 10 16.24 7.46 6.14
CA ASP A 10 17.26 8.51 6.28
C ASP A 10 17.37 9.47 5.07
N GLY A 11 16.24 9.83 4.46
CA GLY A 11 16.21 10.68 3.27
C GLY A 11 16.71 9.99 2.00
N ALA A 12 16.67 8.66 1.94
CA ALA A 12 17.06 7.86 0.79
C ALA A 12 16.05 6.73 0.52
N LEU A 13 16.12 6.16 -0.67
CA LEU A 13 15.34 5.01 -1.13
C LEU A 13 16.24 3.80 -1.30
N TYR A 14 15.83 2.68 -0.70
CA TYR A 14 16.52 1.40 -0.80
C TYR A 14 15.61 0.35 -1.43
N GLU A 15 16.15 -0.50 -2.29
CA GLU A 15 15.42 -1.67 -2.80
C GLU A 15 15.13 -2.63 -1.64
N VAL A 16 13.87 -3.02 -1.47
CA VAL A 16 13.43 -3.76 -0.27
C VAL A 16 14.01 -5.17 -0.20
N LYS A 17 14.19 -5.85 -1.35
CA LYS A 17 14.68 -7.24 -1.40
C LYS A 17 16.18 -7.35 -1.12
N THR A 18 16.96 -6.37 -1.58
CA THR A 18 18.43 -6.44 -1.57
C THR A 18 19.06 -5.48 -0.56
N GLY A 19 18.31 -4.48 -0.09
CA GLY A 19 18.85 -3.37 0.71
C GLY A 19 19.76 -2.43 -0.08
N LYS A 20 19.83 -2.56 -1.41
CA LYS A 20 20.67 -1.71 -2.25
C LYS A 20 20.14 -0.28 -2.27
N LEU A 21 21.02 0.70 -2.08
CA LEU A 21 20.69 2.11 -2.28
C LEU A 21 20.28 2.35 -3.74
N VAL A 22 19.08 2.90 -3.92
CA VAL A 22 18.54 3.29 -5.23
C VAL A 22 18.80 4.77 -5.48
N GLN A 23 18.49 5.61 -4.50
CA GLN A 23 18.62 7.07 -4.60
C GLN A 23 18.77 7.67 -3.20
N ASP A 24 19.66 8.66 -3.05
CA ASP A 24 19.79 9.48 -1.85
C ASP A 24 19.31 10.92 -2.09
N GLY A 25 19.36 11.75 -1.04
CA GLY A 25 19.02 13.17 -1.15
C GLY A 25 17.53 13.45 -1.36
N LEU A 26 16.66 12.57 -0.85
CA LEU A 26 15.19 12.68 -0.87
C LEU A 26 14.63 12.82 0.57
N PRO A 27 14.88 13.96 1.25
CA PRO A 27 14.58 14.11 2.67
C PRO A 27 13.08 14.13 2.99
N THR A 28 12.22 14.53 2.05
CA THR A 28 10.78 14.58 2.26
C THR A 28 10.02 13.48 1.52
N ARG A 29 8.84 13.13 2.04
CA ARG A 29 7.93 12.19 1.38
C ARG A 29 7.53 12.67 -0.02
N THR A 30 7.27 13.97 -0.20
CA THR A 30 6.93 14.55 -1.50
C THR A 30 8.03 14.36 -2.53
N GLU A 31 9.30 14.54 -2.14
CA GLU A 31 10.44 14.29 -3.03
C GLU A 31 10.56 12.80 -3.39
N GLN A 32 10.34 11.91 -2.42
CA GLN A 32 10.33 10.46 -2.67
C GLN A 32 9.21 10.07 -3.64
N GLU A 33 8.00 10.61 -3.45
CA GLU A 33 6.84 10.37 -4.31
C GLU A 33 7.06 10.90 -5.73
N ALA A 34 7.61 12.12 -5.85
CA ALA A 34 7.95 12.70 -7.13
C ALA A 34 9.02 11.88 -7.88
N TYR A 35 10.03 11.37 -7.15
CA TYR A 35 11.03 10.49 -7.71
C TYR A 35 10.40 9.16 -8.19
N VAL A 36 9.69 8.44 -7.33
CA VAL A 36 9.10 7.16 -7.76
C VAL A 36 8.06 7.31 -8.87
N ALA A 37 7.38 8.44 -9.00
CA ALA A 37 6.45 8.68 -10.11
C ALA A 37 7.13 8.79 -11.48
N GLN A 38 8.43 9.13 -11.51
CA GLN A 38 9.22 9.25 -12.75
C GLN A 38 10.08 8.01 -13.03
N HIS A 39 10.13 7.07 -12.10
CA HIS A 39 10.94 5.87 -12.16
C HIS A 39 10.06 4.62 -12.04
N TYR A 40 10.51 3.45 -12.50
CA TYR A 40 9.73 2.21 -12.37
C TYR A 40 9.84 1.63 -10.94
N LEU A 41 9.47 2.43 -9.94
CA LEU A 41 9.59 2.17 -8.50
C LEU A 41 8.23 2.31 -7.80
N VAL A 42 8.08 1.70 -6.63
CA VAL A 42 6.88 1.84 -5.80
C VAL A 42 7.22 1.95 -4.32
N LEU A 43 6.56 2.89 -3.64
CA LEU A 43 6.68 3.11 -2.19
C LEU A 43 5.67 2.25 -1.41
N PRO A 44 5.96 1.92 -0.14
CA PRO A 44 4.99 1.29 0.72
C PRO A 44 3.77 2.20 0.89
N VAL A 45 2.60 1.58 1.02
CA VAL A 45 1.36 2.26 1.31
C VAL A 45 1.43 2.84 2.72
N ILE A 46 0.91 4.06 2.87
CA ILE A 46 0.78 4.75 4.15
C ILE A 46 -0.70 5.02 4.46
N ASP A 47 -1.03 5.02 5.75
CA ASP A 47 -2.31 5.51 6.24
C ASP A 47 -2.40 7.05 6.15
N LYS A 48 -3.55 7.64 6.48
CA LYS A 48 -3.71 9.10 6.48
C LYS A 48 -2.88 9.81 7.57
N ALA A 49 -2.39 9.07 8.56
CA ALA A 49 -1.46 9.59 9.57
C ALA A 49 0.00 9.52 9.10
N GLY A 50 0.26 9.06 7.88
CA GLY A 50 1.60 8.93 7.30
C GLY A 50 2.37 7.70 7.78
N LYS A 51 1.73 6.76 8.47
CA LYS A 51 2.38 5.54 8.96
C LYS A 51 2.37 4.46 7.87
N PRO A 52 3.51 3.80 7.61
CA PRO A 52 3.56 2.70 6.66
C PRO A 52 2.71 1.52 7.13
N TRP A 53 1.99 0.91 6.20
CA TRP A 53 1.18 -0.26 6.47
C TRP A 53 1.97 -1.55 6.25
N ALA A 54 1.74 -2.53 7.12
CA ALA A 54 2.38 -3.84 7.04
C ALA A 54 1.37 -4.96 7.30
N LEU A 55 1.48 -6.02 6.50
CA LEU A 55 0.79 -7.30 6.71
C LEU A 55 1.81 -8.28 7.26
N ASP A 56 1.54 -8.88 8.42
CA ASP A 56 2.46 -9.82 9.09
C ASP A 56 3.90 -9.28 9.25
N GLY A 57 4.01 -7.95 9.46
CA GLY A 57 5.28 -7.25 9.59
C GLY A 57 6.00 -6.92 8.27
N GLN A 58 5.45 -7.32 7.11
CA GLN A 58 5.98 -6.98 5.80
C GLN A 58 5.27 -5.77 5.18
N PRO A 59 6.00 -4.83 4.56
CA PRO A 59 5.39 -3.68 3.92
C PRO A 59 4.51 -4.10 2.74
N VAL A 60 3.40 -3.38 2.58
CA VAL A 60 2.46 -3.56 1.47
C VAL A 60 2.62 -2.44 0.45
N TYR A 61 2.50 -2.80 -0.82
CA TYR A 61 2.62 -1.91 -1.97
C TYR A 61 1.31 -1.89 -2.75
N CYS A 62 0.99 -0.77 -3.41
CA CYS A 62 -0.13 -0.70 -4.33
C CYS A 62 0.41 -0.43 -5.74
N LEU A 63 0.14 -1.35 -6.68
CA LEU A 63 0.60 -1.19 -8.06
C LEU A 63 -0.43 -0.47 -8.93
N HIS A 64 -1.72 -0.78 -8.74
CA HIS A 64 -2.80 -0.27 -9.58
C HIS A 64 -4.07 -0.11 -8.76
N GLY A 65 -4.40 1.13 -8.38
CA GLY A 65 -5.65 1.48 -7.69
C GLY A 65 -5.87 0.71 -6.39
N THR A 66 -6.48 -0.45 -6.51
CA THR A 66 -6.89 -1.36 -5.41
C THR A 66 -6.11 -2.67 -5.34
N GLN A 67 -5.17 -2.94 -6.26
CA GLN A 67 -4.35 -4.15 -6.20
C GLN A 67 -3.14 -3.95 -5.28
N PHE A 68 -3.19 -4.60 -4.13
CA PHE A 68 -2.12 -4.61 -3.13
C PHE A 68 -1.25 -5.85 -3.22
N GLU A 69 0.04 -5.69 -2.93
CA GLU A 69 1.02 -6.76 -3.01
C GLU A 69 2.06 -6.69 -1.88
N THR A 70 2.62 -7.86 -1.53
CA THR A 70 3.78 -7.97 -0.64
C THR A 70 5.09 -7.68 -1.40
N VAL A 71 6.19 -7.68 -0.64
CA VAL A 71 7.56 -7.61 -1.18
C VAL A 71 7.80 -8.64 -2.28
N ASP A 72 7.28 -9.85 -2.12
CA ASP A 72 7.48 -10.99 -3.02
C ASP A 72 6.49 -11.06 -4.18
N ASP A 73 5.81 -9.95 -4.47
CA ASP A 73 4.87 -9.83 -5.59
C ASP A 73 3.63 -10.73 -5.43
N GLN A 74 3.34 -11.17 -4.21
CA GLN A 74 2.11 -11.89 -3.89
C GLN A 74 0.97 -10.89 -3.72
N LYS A 75 -0.12 -11.11 -4.46
CA LYS A 75 -1.36 -10.34 -4.30
C LYS A 75 -1.96 -10.63 -2.94
N VAL A 76 -2.42 -9.58 -2.27
CA VAL A 76 -3.08 -9.68 -0.96
C VAL A 76 -4.46 -9.05 -1.03
N HIS A 77 -5.44 -9.71 -0.40
CA HIS A 77 -6.83 -9.29 -0.43
C HIS A 77 -7.09 -8.23 0.64
N LEU A 78 -6.66 -7.01 0.35
CA LEU A 78 -6.80 -5.85 1.22
C LEU A 78 -7.75 -4.83 0.59
N ALA A 79 -8.44 -4.07 1.43
CA ALA A 79 -9.19 -2.90 1.00
C ALA A 79 -8.78 -1.69 1.84
N ARG A 80 -8.55 -0.55 1.18
CA ARG A 80 -8.15 0.68 1.87
C ARG A 80 -9.35 1.26 2.60
N CYS A 81 -9.19 1.53 3.89
CA CYS A 81 -10.21 2.17 4.69
C CYS A 81 -10.40 3.62 4.24
N PRO A 82 -11.61 4.04 3.85
CA PRO A 82 -11.87 5.40 3.40
C PRO A 82 -11.73 6.43 4.53
N ASP A 83 -11.82 6.00 5.79
CA ASP A 83 -11.78 6.87 6.96
C ASP A 83 -10.34 7.17 7.42
N CYS A 84 -9.57 6.14 7.82
CA CYS A 84 -8.22 6.34 8.34
C CYS A 84 -7.09 6.08 7.30
N GLY A 85 -7.40 5.51 6.14
CA GLY A 85 -6.41 5.12 5.13
C GLY A 85 -5.62 3.84 5.45
N GLY A 86 -5.86 3.21 6.61
CA GLY A 86 -5.39 1.86 6.93
C GLY A 86 -6.10 0.80 6.07
N MET A 87 -6.08 -0.48 6.47
CA MET A 87 -6.67 -1.55 5.67
C MET A 87 -7.69 -2.37 6.44
N GLY A 88 -8.64 -2.96 5.71
CA GLY A 88 -9.33 -4.18 6.10
C GLY A 88 -8.73 -5.36 5.35
N ILE A 89 -8.75 -6.55 5.97
CA ILE A 89 -8.29 -7.82 5.38
C ILE A 89 -9.52 -8.62 4.99
N ARG A 90 -9.57 -9.15 3.76
CA ARG A 90 -10.64 -10.06 3.33
C ARG A 90 -10.22 -11.50 3.58
N ASP A 91 -11.13 -12.29 4.12
CA ASP A 91 -11.01 -13.75 4.15
C ASP A 91 -11.44 -14.29 2.77
N ASP A 92 -10.73 -15.28 2.24
CA ASP A 92 -10.73 -15.65 0.80
C ASP A 92 -12.01 -16.39 0.31
N GLU A 93 -13.13 -16.31 1.03
CA GLU A 93 -14.39 -16.91 0.58
C GLU A 93 -15.38 -15.83 0.11
N PRO A 94 -15.61 -15.69 -1.21
CA PRO A 94 -16.65 -14.83 -1.75
C PRO A 94 -18.03 -15.45 -1.47
N LEU A 95 -18.51 -15.33 -0.24
CA LEU A 95 -19.90 -15.59 0.11
C LEU A 95 -20.69 -14.31 -0.17
N VAL A 96 -21.53 -14.41 -1.20
CA VAL A 96 -22.03 -13.34 -2.07
C VAL A 96 -22.97 -12.29 -1.43
N GLU A 97 -23.05 -12.16 -0.11
CA GLU A 97 -24.17 -11.45 0.53
C GLU A 97 -23.82 -10.31 1.49
N SER A 98 -22.55 -10.10 1.89
CA SER A 98 -22.12 -8.87 2.60
C SER A 98 -20.60 -8.70 2.66
N ASP A 99 -20.00 -8.01 1.68
CA ASP A 99 -18.57 -7.65 1.66
C ASP A 99 -18.26 -6.44 2.56
N CYS A 100 -18.92 -6.33 3.71
CA CYS A 100 -18.61 -5.32 4.71
C CYS A 100 -17.30 -5.72 5.39
N ILE A 101 -16.23 -5.00 5.09
CA ILE A 101 -14.90 -5.26 5.65
C ILE A 101 -14.67 -4.32 6.83
N ARG A 102 -14.02 -4.83 7.88
CA ARG A 102 -13.66 -4.04 9.04
C ARG A 102 -12.20 -3.61 8.97
N CYS A 103 -11.93 -2.32 9.11
CA CYS A 103 -10.58 -1.81 9.21
C CYS A 103 -9.90 -2.36 10.47
N VAL A 104 -8.71 -2.96 10.33
CA VAL A 104 -7.94 -3.50 11.47
C VAL A 104 -7.35 -2.39 12.35
N GLN A 105 -7.31 -1.15 11.85
CA GLN A 105 -6.73 -0.01 12.55
C GLN A 105 -7.76 0.82 13.32
N CYS A 106 -8.83 1.28 12.67
CA CYS A 106 -9.85 2.13 13.32
C CYS A 106 -11.17 1.40 13.61
N GLY A 107 -11.33 0.16 13.17
CA GLY A 107 -12.57 -0.60 13.37
C GLY A 107 -13.76 -0.16 12.51
N HIS A 108 -13.59 0.84 11.63
CA HIS A 108 -14.61 1.27 10.69
C HIS A 108 -14.99 0.13 9.74
N GLU A 109 -16.28 -0.12 9.62
CA GLU A 109 -16.87 -1.10 8.72
C GLU A 109 -17.28 -0.39 7.42
N PHE A 110 -16.82 -0.90 6.28
CA PHE A 110 -17.08 -0.28 4.98
C PHE A 110 -17.33 -1.34 3.90
N ASP A 111 -18.21 -1.01 2.96
CA ASP A 111 -18.46 -1.86 1.81
C ASP A 111 -17.39 -1.63 0.75
N THR A 112 -16.88 -2.72 0.18
CA THR A 112 -15.78 -2.66 -0.79
C THR A 112 -16.22 -2.60 -2.25
N ARG A 113 -17.54 -2.55 -2.52
CA ARG A 113 -18.13 -2.43 -3.87
C ARG A 113 -18.25 -0.96 -4.31
N LEU A 114 -18.08 -0.01 -3.40
CA LEU A 114 -18.21 1.44 -3.65
C LEU A 114 -16.93 2.05 -4.25
N GLU A 115 -16.58 1.61 -5.47
CA GLU A 115 -15.77 2.41 -6.41
C GLU A 115 -16.37 2.39 -7.83
N MET A 116 -17.70 2.45 -7.94
CA MET A 116 -18.40 2.75 -9.20
C MET A 116 -19.35 3.94 -9.00
N MET A 117 -18.81 5.13 -8.74
CA MET A 117 -19.50 6.38 -9.06
C MET A 117 -18.47 7.33 -9.66
N GLU A 118 -18.54 7.43 -10.98
CA GLU A 118 -17.85 8.39 -11.83
C GLU A 118 -18.04 9.82 -11.29
N ASN A 119 -16.97 10.62 -11.30
CA ASN A 119 -17.03 12.07 -11.36
C ASN A 119 -15.84 12.60 -12.14
#